data_AF-A0A960HP85-F1
#
_entry.id   AF-A0A960HP85-F1
#
_cell.length_a   1.000
_cell.length_b   1.000
_cell.length_c   1.000
_cell.angle_alpha   90.00
_cell.angle_beta   90.00
_cell.angle_gamma   90.00
#
_symmetry.space_group_name_H-M   'P 1'
#
loop_
_entity.id
_entity.type
_entity.pdbx_description
1 polymer ?
#
loop_
_entity_poly.entity_id
_entity_poly.type
_entity_poly.pdbx_seq_one_letter_code
_entity_poly.pdbx_strand_id
1 'polypeptide(L)'
;SKGTTWEGGMRVPCIARWPGRIPAGTTCDELATSLDLLPTFATLAGATDAPARNPTRPIDGTDLATLLADPDAASPRDTFAAWFMANLHAVRDGRWKLHVARDGHPVAELYDLDADVGETTDVAAAHPDVVARLTAAAERYRSDLGDARLGIAGAGTRPPGRVADPVPLTTYDPGHPYVVAEYDLPDRG
;
A
#
# COMPACT_ATOMS: atom_id res chain seq x y z
N SER A 1 6.77 15.14 -1.63
CA SER A 1 5.83 15.69 -0.63
C SER A 1 5.57 14.61 0.42
N LYS A 2 6.16 14.69 1.62
CA LYS A 2 6.01 13.64 2.63
C LYS A 2 4.68 13.77 3.37
N GLY A 3 4.00 12.66 3.65
CA GLY A 3 2.78 12.64 4.47
C GLY A 3 1.51 13.09 3.75
N THR A 4 1.49 13.02 2.42
CA THR A 4 0.34 13.42 1.59
C THR A 4 -0.09 12.28 0.68
N THR A 5 -1.32 12.32 0.17
CA THR A 5 -1.88 11.30 -0.75
C THR A 5 -1.53 11.50 -2.22
N TRP A 6 -0.73 12.51 -2.53
CA TRP A 6 -0.06 12.68 -3.83
C TRP A 6 0.96 11.56 -4.07
N GLU A 7 1.32 11.29 -5.32
CA GLU A 7 2.29 10.27 -5.74
C GLU A 7 3.62 10.50 -5.03
N GLY A 8 4.06 11.75 -4.93
CA GLY A 8 5.29 12.09 -4.21
C GLY A 8 5.26 11.86 -2.68
N GLY A 9 4.13 11.41 -2.12
CA GLY A 9 3.99 10.98 -0.72
C GLY A 9 3.62 9.51 -0.55
N MET A 10 3.13 8.85 -1.61
CA MET A 10 2.68 7.45 -1.59
C MET A 10 3.62 6.51 -2.35
N ARG A 11 4.15 6.94 -3.51
CA ARG A 11 5.06 6.16 -4.36
C ARG A 11 6.48 6.24 -3.81
N VAL A 12 7.13 5.08 -3.66
CA VAL A 12 8.50 4.96 -3.19
C VAL A 12 9.33 4.09 -4.14
N PRO A 13 10.66 4.28 -4.22
CA PRO A 13 11.52 3.34 -4.91
C PRO A 13 11.46 1.94 -4.27
N CYS A 14 11.36 0.91 -5.09
CA CYS A 14 11.39 -0.49 -4.65
C CYS A 14 12.31 -1.28 -5.57
N ILE A 15 13.22 -2.07 -4.98
CA ILE A 15 14.13 -2.96 -5.71
C ILE A 15 14.07 -4.33 -5.03
N ALA A 16 13.84 -5.38 -5.82
CA ALA A 16 13.88 -6.76 -5.38
C ALA A 16 14.98 -7.53 -6.14
N ARG A 17 15.70 -8.41 -5.45
CA ARG A 17 16.76 -9.23 -6.05
C ARG A 17 16.70 -10.66 -5.53
N TRP A 18 16.57 -11.62 -6.44
CA TRP A 18 16.63 -13.04 -6.13
C TRP A 18 17.26 -13.81 -7.32
N PRO A 19 18.56 -14.12 -7.25
CA PRO A 19 19.24 -14.84 -8.32
C PRO A 19 18.56 -16.17 -8.65
N GLY A 20 18.35 -16.43 -9.95
CA GLY A 20 17.68 -17.65 -10.43
C GLY A 20 16.16 -17.64 -10.29
N ARG A 21 15.55 -16.54 -9.81
CA ARG A 21 14.09 -16.41 -9.66
C ARG A 21 13.55 -15.11 -10.22
N ILE A 22 14.12 -13.97 -9.82
CA ILE A 22 13.81 -12.66 -10.40
C ILE A 22 14.77 -12.43 -11.58
N PRO A 23 14.27 -12.24 -12.81
CA PRO A 23 15.11 -11.89 -13.95
C PRO A 23 15.96 -10.64 -13.67
N ALA A 24 17.25 -10.69 -14.02
CA ALA A 24 18.14 -9.56 -13.77
C ALA A 24 17.89 -8.42 -14.77
N GLY A 25 17.94 -7.17 -14.29
CA GLY A 25 17.86 -5.99 -15.15
C GLY A 25 16.48 -5.69 -15.72
N THR A 26 15.41 -6.26 -15.14
CA THR A 26 14.03 -5.99 -15.53
C THR A 26 13.39 -4.91 -14.66
N THR A 27 12.32 -4.32 -15.19
CA THR A 27 11.42 -3.38 -14.51
C THR A 27 10.00 -3.94 -14.52
N CYS A 28 9.18 -3.46 -13.59
CA CYS A 28 7.78 -3.86 -13.45
C CYS A 28 6.99 -2.61 -13.06
N ASP A 29 6.01 -2.24 -13.89
CA ASP A 29 5.17 -1.04 -13.70
C ASP A 29 3.80 -1.36 -13.10
N GLU A 30 3.56 -2.64 -12.79
CA GLU A 30 2.37 -3.13 -12.12
C GLU A 30 2.24 -2.60 -10.70
N LEU A 31 0.99 -2.45 -10.24
CA LEU A 31 0.69 -1.89 -8.93
C LEU A 31 1.07 -2.87 -7.81
N ALA A 32 1.97 -2.43 -6.91
CA ALA A 32 2.35 -3.15 -5.69
C ALA A 32 2.35 -2.21 -4.48
N THR A 33 2.12 -2.75 -3.29
CA THR A 33 2.14 -1.98 -2.03
C THR A 33 2.95 -2.70 -0.95
N SER A 34 3.34 -1.98 0.09
CA SER A 34 3.99 -2.58 1.26
C SER A 34 3.11 -3.61 1.99
N LEU A 35 1.79 -3.53 1.84
CA LEU A 35 0.84 -4.50 2.41
C LEU A 35 1.08 -5.92 1.87
N ASP A 36 1.60 -6.02 0.64
CA ASP A 36 1.80 -7.26 -0.09
C ASP A 36 3.04 -8.04 0.37
N LEU A 37 3.97 -7.38 1.07
CA LEU A 37 5.22 -8.00 1.50
C LEU A 37 4.95 -9.18 2.44
N LEU A 38 4.02 -9.02 3.39
CA LEU A 38 3.67 -10.07 4.34
C LEU A 38 3.13 -11.35 3.66
N PRO A 39 2.05 -11.31 2.84
CA PRO A 39 1.56 -12.49 2.15
C PRO A 39 2.59 -13.08 1.19
N THR A 40 3.34 -12.24 0.47
CA THR A 40 4.38 -12.70 -0.47
C THR A 40 5.46 -13.47 0.26
N PHE A 41 6.05 -12.92 1.32
CA PHE A 41 7.09 -13.61 2.09
C PHE A 41 6.59 -14.87 2.79
N ALA A 42 5.34 -14.85 3.28
CA ALA A 42 4.72 -16.06 3.83
C ALA A 42 4.61 -17.18 2.79
N THR A 43 4.16 -16.89 1.56
CA THR A 43 4.14 -17.86 0.48
C THR A 43 5.55 -18.37 0.17
N LEU A 44 6.52 -17.47 0.01
CA LEU A 44 7.90 -17.84 -0.34
C LEU A 44 8.60 -18.67 0.75
N ALA A 45 8.23 -18.47 2.02
CA ALA A 45 8.70 -19.25 3.16
C ALA A 45 7.98 -20.59 3.34
N GLY A 46 6.92 -20.87 2.56
CA GLY A 46 6.11 -22.07 2.72
C GLY A 46 5.24 -22.08 3.98
N ALA A 47 4.94 -20.90 4.56
CA ALA A 47 4.12 -20.79 5.77
C ALA A 47 2.64 -21.05 5.43
N THR A 48 2.18 -22.28 5.66
CA THR A 48 0.83 -22.75 5.33
C THR A 48 -0.28 -22.17 6.23
N ASP A 49 0.11 -21.72 7.42
CA ASP A 49 -0.71 -21.21 8.51
C ASP A 49 -0.61 -19.67 8.66
N ALA A 50 0.05 -19.00 7.71
CA ALA A 50 0.21 -17.56 7.70
C ALA A 50 -1.14 -16.81 7.65
N PRO A 51 -1.21 -15.57 8.19
CA PRO A 51 -2.44 -14.76 8.18
C PRO A 51 -3.08 -14.61 6.81
N ALA A 52 -2.28 -14.54 5.75
CA ALA A 52 -2.72 -14.50 4.35
C ALA A 52 -3.64 -15.67 3.95
N ARG A 53 -3.56 -16.80 4.65
CA ARG A 53 -4.31 -18.03 4.39
C ARG A 53 -5.33 -18.33 5.50
N ASN A 54 -5.47 -17.43 6.49
CA ASN A 54 -6.39 -17.61 7.60
C ASN A 54 -7.71 -16.85 7.35
N PRO A 55 -8.83 -17.55 7.08
CA PRO A 55 -10.12 -16.92 6.77
C PRO A 55 -10.70 -16.12 7.95
N THR A 56 -10.24 -16.37 9.18
CA THR A 56 -10.66 -15.62 10.37
C THR A 56 -9.81 -14.37 10.65
N ARG A 57 -8.71 -14.18 9.90
CA ARG A 57 -7.77 -13.08 10.06
C ARG A 57 -7.39 -12.50 8.70
N PRO A 58 -8.36 -11.95 7.95
CA PRO A 58 -8.09 -11.38 6.64
C PRO A 58 -7.05 -10.26 6.75
N ILE A 59 -6.23 -10.15 5.70
CA ILE A 59 -5.25 -9.08 5.51
C ILE A 59 -5.49 -8.42 4.15
N ASP A 60 -5.03 -7.17 3.99
CA ASP A 60 -5.30 -6.35 2.81
C ASP A 60 -4.24 -6.51 1.70
N GLY A 61 -3.14 -7.18 2.01
CA GLY A 61 -2.07 -7.50 1.07
C GLY A 61 -2.42 -8.69 0.18
N THR A 62 -1.81 -8.70 -1.00
CA THR A 62 -1.89 -9.80 -1.99
C THR A 62 -0.52 -10.42 -2.22
N ASP A 63 -0.48 -11.67 -2.67
CA ASP A 63 0.77 -12.39 -2.96
C ASP A 63 1.36 -11.99 -4.32
N LEU A 64 2.56 -11.41 -4.32
CA LEU A 64 3.28 -10.96 -5.51
C LEU A 64 4.32 -11.98 -6.01
N ALA A 65 4.33 -13.22 -5.51
CA ALA A 65 5.35 -14.21 -5.88
C ALA A 65 5.44 -14.44 -7.40
N THR A 66 4.30 -14.44 -8.11
CA THR A 66 4.25 -14.52 -9.58
C THR A 66 4.86 -13.28 -10.22
N LEU A 67 4.48 -12.09 -9.77
CA LEU A 67 4.98 -10.81 -10.29
C LEU A 67 6.49 -10.65 -10.11
N LEU A 68 7.05 -11.19 -9.02
CA LEU A 68 8.49 -11.20 -8.82
C LEU A 68 9.21 -12.10 -9.83
N ALA A 69 8.62 -13.24 -10.19
CA ALA A 69 9.24 -14.21 -11.09
C ALA A 69 9.06 -13.87 -12.58
N ASP A 70 8.02 -13.11 -12.90
CA ASP A 70 7.64 -12.75 -14.27
C ASP A 70 7.32 -11.24 -14.35
N PRO A 71 8.19 -10.42 -14.98
CA PRO A 71 7.97 -8.98 -15.09
C PRO A 71 6.77 -8.61 -15.97
N ASP A 72 6.27 -9.53 -16.80
CA ASP A 72 5.12 -9.33 -17.68
C ASP A 72 3.80 -9.83 -17.05
N ALA A 73 3.86 -10.42 -15.84
CA ALA A 73 2.66 -10.83 -15.12
C ALA A 73 1.86 -9.62 -14.64
N ALA A 74 0.53 -9.72 -14.65
CA ALA A 74 -0.33 -8.69 -14.07
C ALA A 74 -0.28 -8.68 -12.54
N SER A 75 -0.45 -7.51 -11.93
CA SER A 75 -0.68 -7.42 -10.50
C SER A 75 -1.96 -8.18 -10.10
N PRO A 76 -1.97 -8.89 -8.97
CA PRO A 76 -3.21 -9.37 -8.37
C PRO A 76 -4.07 -8.24 -7.76
N ARG A 77 -3.59 -6.99 -7.75
CA ARG A 77 -4.30 -5.82 -7.26
C ARG A 77 -4.69 -4.89 -8.42
N ASP A 78 -6.00 -4.75 -8.62
CA ASP A 78 -6.54 -3.81 -9.60
C ASP A 78 -6.46 -2.34 -9.12
N THR A 79 -6.84 -2.10 -7.86
CA THR A 79 -6.96 -0.76 -7.29
C THR A 79 -6.25 -0.61 -5.95
N PHE A 80 -5.83 0.62 -5.63
CA PHE A 80 -5.31 0.99 -4.32
C PHE A 80 -5.96 2.30 -3.85
N ALA A 81 -6.37 2.35 -2.58
CA ALA A 81 -6.93 3.56 -1.98
C ALA A 81 -5.96 4.19 -0.97
N ALA A 82 -5.87 5.51 -1.00
CA ALA A 82 -5.01 6.30 -0.15
C ALA A 82 -5.86 7.14 0.82
N TRP A 83 -5.60 6.95 2.11
CA TRP A 83 -6.19 7.74 3.18
C TRP A 83 -5.21 8.83 3.63
N PHE A 84 -5.77 9.99 3.96
CA PHE A 84 -5.11 10.95 4.83
C PHE A 84 -5.75 10.83 6.21
N MET A 85 -4.98 10.34 7.18
CA MET A 85 -5.51 9.92 8.48
C MET A 85 -6.67 8.92 8.28
N ALA A 86 -7.88 9.25 8.74
CA ALA A 86 -9.06 8.38 8.62
C ALA A 86 -9.99 8.76 7.46
N ASN A 87 -9.55 9.65 6.56
CA ASN A 87 -10.36 10.16 5.45
C ASN A 87 -9.87 9.58 4.12
N LEU A 88 -10.78 8.99 3.34
CA LEU A 88 -10.45 8.51 2.00
C LEU A 88 -10.20 9.71 1.09
N HIS A 89 -9.01 9.79 0.51
CA HIS A 89 -8.59 10.94 -0.29
C HIS A 89 -8.40 10.61 -1.77
N ALA A 90 -7.87 9.43 -2.11
CA ALA A 90 -7.67 9.06 -3.50
C ALA A 90 -7.82 7.56 -3.74
N VAL A 91 -8.13 7.19 -4.98
CA VAL A 91 -8.09 5.82 -5.48
C VAL A 91 -7.28 5.77 -6.77
N ARG A 92 -6.38 4.81 -6.86
CA ARG A 92 -5.55 4.52 -8.03
C ARG A 92 -5.98 3.20 -8.67
N ASP A 93 -5.94 3.16 -9.99
CA ASP A 93 -6.16 1.98 -10.83
C ASP A 93 -5.26 2.10 -12.07
N GLY A 94 -4.17 1.32 -12.08
CA GLY A 94 -3.10 1.45 -13.07
C GLY A 94 -2.56 2.88 -13.18
N ARG A 95 -2.64 3.44 -14.39
CA ARG A 95 -2.24 4.82 -14.72
C ARG A 95 -3.15 5.89 -14.13
N TRP A 96 -4.37 5.54 -13.75
CA TRP A 96 -5.38 6.52 -13.35
C TRP A 96 -5.37 6.71 -11.84
N LYS A 97 -5.46 7.97 -11.40
CA LYS A 97 -5.63 8.30 -9.99
C LYS A 97 -6.67 9.39 -9.82
N LEU A 98 -7.73 9.07 -9.10
CA LEU A 98 -8.82 9.97 -8.76
C LEU A 98 -8.65 10.44 -7.32
N HIS A 99 -8.51 11.75 -7.12
CA HIS A 99 -8.70 12.36 -5.81
C HIS A 99 -10.20 12.60 -5.60
N VAL A 100 -10.70 12.10 -4.46
CA VAL A 100 -12.10 12.25 -4.02
C VAL A 100 -12.22 13.23 -2.85
N ALA A 101 -11.12 13.57 -2.19
CA ALA A 101 -11.05 14.60 -1.17
C ALA A 101 -9.67 15.25 -1.08
N ARG A 102 -9.64 16.55 -0.76
CA ARG A 102 -8.44 17.34 -0.45
C ARG A 102 -8.74 18.30 0.69
N ASP A 103 -7.86 18.36 1.68
CA ASP A 103 -8.01 19.24 2.86
C ASP A 103 -9.39 19.11 3.56
N GLY A 104 -9.95 17.89 3.56
CA GLY A 104 -11.27 17.62 4.15
C GLY A 104 -12.47 17.98 3.26
N HIS A 105 -12.24 18.57 2.09
CA HIS A 105 -13.27 18.93 1.12
C HIS A 105 -13.39 17.90 -0.01
N PRO A 106 -14.61 17.60 -0.49
CA PRO A 106 -14.79 16.73 -1.65
C PRO A 106 -14.21 17.37 -2.91
N VAL A 107 -13.50 16.58 -3.71
CA VAL A 107 -13.01 16.93 -5.05
C VAL A 107 -13.27 15.77 -6.01
N ALA A 108 -13.14 16.00 -7.30
CA ALA A 108 -13.21 14.96 -8.33
C ALA A 108 -12.18 15.27 -9.40
N GLU A 109 -10.91 15.08 -9.05
CA GLU A 109 -9.75 15.42 -9.89
C GLU A 109 -9.07 14.13 -10.33
N LEU A 110 -8.92 13.94 -11.64
CA LEU A 110 -8.37 12.72 -12.23
C LEU A 110 -7.04 13.04 -12.88
N TYR A 111 -6.04 12.22 -12.59
CA TYR A 111 -4.70 12.35 -13.16
C TYR A 111 -4.30 11.07 -13.89
N ASP A 112 -3.61 11.26 -15.01
CA ASP A 112 -2.95 10.21 -15.78
C ASP A 112 -1.47 10.14 -15.38
N LEU A 113 -1.12 9.19 -14.53
CA LEU A 113 0.21 9.07 -13.92
C LEU A 113 1.29 8.62 -14.92
N ASP A 114 0.91 8.06 -16.07
CA ASP A 114 1.87 7.71 -17.13
C ASP A 114 2.33 8.96 -17.89
N ALA A 115 1.40 9.89 -18.12
CA ALA A 115 1.68 11.14 -18.81
C ALA A 115 2.14 12.26 -17.85
N ASP A 116 1.66 12.22 -16.60
CA ASP A 116 1.84 13.26 -15.60
C ASP A 116 1.92 12.67 -14.18
N VAL A 117 3.07 12.07 -13.88
CA VAL A 117 3.40 11.57 -12.53
C VAL A 117 3.39 12.68 -11.45
N GLY A 118 3.46 13.95 -11.87
CA GLY A 118 3.42 15.10 -10.98
C GLY A 118 2.00 15.48 -10.54
N GLU A 119 0.97 14.86 -11.11
CA GLU A 119 -0.44 15.18 -10.85
C GLU A 119 -0.74 16.68 -11.03
N THR A 120 -0.25 17.26 -12.13
CA THR A 120 -0.36 18.70 -12.44
C THR A 120 -1.56 19.06 -13.32
N THR A 121 -2.05 18.12 -14.12
CA THR A 121 -3.11 18.32 -15.11
C THR A 121 -4.32 17.45 -14.78
N ASP A 122 -5.40 18.07 -14.30
CA ASP A 122 -6.68 17.39 -14.10
C ASP A 122 -7.35 17.13 -15.46
N VAL A 123 -7.64 15.85 -15.72
CA VAL A 123 -8.27 15.36 -16.95
C VAL A 123 -9.66 14.76 -16.71
N ALA A 124 -10.25 14.97 -15.52
CA ALA A 124 -11.55 14.40 -15.15
C ALA A 124 -12.67 14.69 -16.16
N ALA A 125 -12.74 15.93 -16.66
CA ALA A 125 -13.75 16.34 -17.63
C ALA A 125 -13.67 15.58 -18.96
N ALA A 126 -12.47 15.13 -19.35
CA ALA A 126 -12.24 14.38 -20.60
C ALA A 126 -12.47 12.87 -20.45
N HIS A 127 -12.48 12.34 -19.22
CA HIS A 127 -12.57 10.91 -18.93
C HIS A 127 -13.66 10.59 -17.88
N PRO A 128 -14.94 10.95 -18.14
CA PRO A 128 -16.02 10.75 -17.16
C PRO A 128 -16.29 9.27 -16.84
N ASP A 129 -15.99 8.37 -17.78
CA ASP A 129 -16.09 6.91 -17.59
C ASP A 129 -15.06 6.41 -16.56
N VAL A 130 -13.83 6.93 -16.60
CA VAL A 130 -12.78 6.62 -15.63
C VAL A 130 -13.14 7.17 -14.25
N VAL A 131 -13.62 8.41 -14.19
CA VAL A 131 -14.10 9.02 -12.93
C VAL A 131 -15.21 8.17 -12.32
N ALA A 132 -16.19 7.73 -13.09
CA ALA A 132 -17.29 6.88 -12.61
C ALA A 132 -16.77 5.53 -12.06
N ARG A 133 -15.86 4.88 -12.79
CA ARG A 133 -15.25 3.60 -12.37
C ARG A 133 -14.46 3.73 -11.07
N LEU A 134 -13.62 4.76 -10.96
CA LEU A 134 -12.81 5.01 -9.75
C LEU A 134 -13.65 5.50 -8.57
N THR A 135 -14.74 6.24 -8.83
CA THR A 135 -15.71 6.59 -7.79
C THR A 135 -16.39 5.33 -7.25
N ALA A 136 -16.78 4.40 -8.11
CA ALA A 136 -17.33 3.12 -7.67
C ALA A 136 -16.31 2.30 -6.85
N ALA A 137 -15.02 2.36 -7.20
CA ALA A 137 -13.96 1.77 -6.38
C ALA A 137 -13.84 2.46 -5.01
N ALA A 138 -13.90 3.80 -4.97
CA ALA A 138 -13.89 4.56 -3.72
C ALA A 138 -15.06 4.15 -2.81
N GLU A 139 -16.27 3.97 -3.34
CA GLU A 139 -17.42 3.52 -2.54
C GLU A 139 -17.23 2.11 -1.96
N ARG A 140 -16.61 1.17 -2.71
CA ARG A 140 -16.26 -0.15 -2.17
C ARG A 140 -15.30 -0.02 -0.99
N TYR A 141 -14.27 0.81 -1.13
CA TYR A 141 -13.32 1.09 -0.06
C TYR A 141 -13.96 1.78 1.14
N ARG A 142 -14.88 2.73 0.94
CA ARG A 142 -15.62 3.37 2.03
C ARG A 142 -16.46 2.35 2.80
N SER A 143 -17.16 1.49 2.09
CA SER A 143 -17.99 0.45 2.71
C SER A 143 -17.16 -0.53 3.54
N ASP A 144 -15.96 -0.88 3.09
CA ASP A 144 -15.13 -1.89 3.75
C ASP A 144 -14.20 -1.29 4.82
N LEU A 145 -13.51 -0.20 4.52
CA LEU A 145 -12.44 0.38 5.35
C LEU A 145 -12.84 1.71 6.03
N GLY A 146 -13.96 2.31 5.65
CA GLY A 146 -14.51 3.51 6.27
C GLY A 146 -13.99 4.83 5.70
N ASP A 147 -14.67 5.91 6.06
CA ASP A 147 -14.31 7.29 5.74
C ASP A 147 -14.85 8.22 6.83
N ALA A 148 -13.97 8.64 7.74
CA ALA A 148 -14.35 9.42 8.92
C ALA A 148 -14.94 10.79 8.56
N ARG A 149 -14.49 11.39 7.46
CA ARG A 149 -15.03 12.64 6.91
C ARG A 149 -16.53 12.53 6.60
N LEU A 150 -16.98 11.35 6.19
CA LEU A 150 -18.39 11.06 5.89
C LEU A 150 -19.13 10.36 7.03
N GLY A 151 -18.45 10.09 8.16
CA GLY A 151 -19.02 9.31 9.25
C GLY A 151 -19.28 7.84 8.89
N ILE A 152 -18.62 7.30 7.87
CA ILE A 152 -18.80 5.92 7.42
C ILE A 152 -17.86 5.01 8.22
N ALA A 153 -18.45 4.08 8.98
CA ALA A 153 -17.71 2.98 9.60
C ALA A 153 -17.51 1.85 8.58
N GLY A 154 -16.26 1.41 8.40
CA GLY A 154 -15.95 0.33 7.46
C GLY A 154 -16.26 -1.04 8.05
N ALA A 155 -17.00 -1.87 7.31
CA ALA A 155 -17.44 -3.20 7.74
C ALA A 155 -16.28 -4.19 7.96
N GLY A 156 -15.17 -4.03 7.24
CA GLY A 156 -13.95 -4.82 7.32
C GLY A 156 -12.87 -4.23 8.24
N THR A 157 -13.16 -3.11 8.92
CA THR A 157 -12.22 -2.53 9.89
C THR A 157 -12.02 -3.46 11.08
N ARG A 158 -10.77 -3.75 11.39
CA ARG A 158 -10.37 -4.68 12.45
C ARG A 158 -9.84 -3.89 13.65
N PRO A 159 -10.22 -4.24 14.90
CA PRO A 159 -9.64 -3.61 16.08
C PRO A 159 -8.13 -3.89 16.14
N PRO A 160 -7.33 -2.96 16.69
CA PRO A 160 -5.91 -3.22 16.89
C PRO A 160 -5.72 -4.41 17.82
N GLY A 161 -4.83 -5.33 17.43
CA GLY A 161 -4.44 -6.45 18.28
C GLY A 161 -3.78 -5.94 19.57
N ARG A 162 -4.13 -6.55 20.70
CA ARG A 162 -3.53 -6.24 22.01
C ARG A 162 -3.01 -7.51 22.64
N VAL A 163 -1.82 -7.44 23.21
CA VAL A 163 -1.18 -8.51 23.98
C VAL A 163 -1.00 -7.98 25.39
N ALA A 164 -1.50 -8.72 26.39
CA ALA A 164 -1.20 -8.42 27.79
C ALA A 164 0.27 -8.73 28.06
N ASP A 165 0.97 -7.82 28.73
CA ASP A 165 2.38 -7.96 29.11
C ASP A 165 3.31 -8.32 27.91
N PRO A 166 3.42 -7.44 26.90
CA PRO A 166 4.19 -7.74 25.70
C PRO A 166 5.67 -7.97 26.05
N VAL A 167 6.19 -9.15 25.70
CA VAL A 167 7.61 -9.49 25.84
C VAL A 167 8.28 -9.30 24.48
N PRO A 168 9.44 -8.63 24.40
CA PRO A 168 10.21 -8.54 23.16
C PRO A 168 10.53 -9.93 22.59
N LEU A 169 10.40 -10.10 21.28
CA LEU A 169 10.78 -11.35 20.59
C LEU A 169 12.30 -11.59 20.60
N THR A 170 13.07 -10.54 20.87
CA THR A 170 14.52 -10.55 20.95
C THR A 170 14.97 -9.96 22.28
N THR A 171 15.94 -10.58 22.92
CA THR A 171 16.66 -9.99 24.06
C THR A 171 17.98 -9.43 23.57
N TYR A 172 18.50 -8.40 24.25
CA TYR A 172 19.87 -7.97 24.01
C TYR A 172 20.82 -9.14 24.29
N ASP A 173 21.64 -9.48 23.28
CA ASP A 173 22.70 -10.48 23.38
C ASP A 173 24.06 -9.78 23.14
N PRO A 174 24.92 -9.65 24.17
CA PRO A 174 26.22 -9.01 24.02
C PRO A 174 27.19 -9.78 23.09
N GLY A 175 26.89 -11.04 22.75
CA GLY A 175 27.64 -11.85 21.79
C GLY A 175 27.11 -11.77 20.35
N HIS A 176 26.01 -11.07 20.11
CA HIS A 176 25.42 -10.88 18.77
C HIS A 176 25.58 -9.42 18.34
N PRO A 177 25.94 -9.13 17.08
CA PRO A 177 26.01 -7.76 16.60
C PRO A 177 24.63 -7.11 16.66
N TYR A 178 24.41 -6.27 17.68
CA TYR A 178 23.22 -5.44 17.79
C TYR A 178 23.41 -4.20 16.92
N VAL A 179 22.45 -3.94 16.02
CA VAL A 179 22.40 -2.67 15.29
C VAL A 179 21.95 -1.61 16.30
N VAL A 180 22.90 -0.88 16.87
CA VAL A 180 22.61 0.33 17.64
C VAL A 180 22.19 1.39 16.63
N ALA A 181 20.98 1.93 16.79
CA ALA A 181 20.56 3.05 15.97
C ALA A 181 21.49 4.24 16.24
N GLU A 182 21.96 4.93 15.21
CA GLU A 182 23.04 5.93 15.37
C GLU A 182 22.71 7.07 16.34
N TYR A 183 21.42 7.34 16.59
CA TYR A 183 20.93 8.34 17.55
C TYR A 183 20.89 7.86 19.00
N ASP A 184 21.09 6.56 19.25
CA ASP A 184 21.24 6.00 20.59
C ASP A 184 22.71 5.97 21.04
N LEU A 185 23.64 6.43 20.20
CA LEU A 185 25.05 6.54 20.54
C LEU A 185 25.31 7.84 21.34
N PRO A 186 26.01 7.76 22.47
CA PRO A 186 26.30 8.92 23.31
C PRO A 186 27.22 9.96 22.63
N ASP A 187 27.86 9.58 21.52
CA ASP A 187 28.88 10.38 20.85
C ASP A 187 28.31 11.24 19.70
N ARG A 188 26.98 11.33 19.55
CA ARG A 188 26.34 12.19 18.54
C ARG A 188 25.61 13.35 19.20
N GLY A 189 26.21 14.54 19.05
CA GLY A 189 25.62 15.84 19.35
C GLY A 189 24.79 16.41 18.21
#